data_AF-A0A401U5A4-F1
#
_entry.id   AF-A0A401U5A4-F1
#
_cell.length_a   1.000
_cell.length_b   1.000
_cell.length_c   1.000
_cell.angle_alpha   90.00
_cell.angle_beta   90.00
_cell.angle_gamma   90.00
#
_symmetry.space_group_name_H-M   'P 1'
#
loop_
_entity.id
_entity.type
_entity.pdbx_description
1 polymer ?
#
loop_
_entity_poly.entity_id
_entity_poly.type
_entity_poly.pdbx_seq_one_letter_code
_entity_poly.pdbx_strand_id
1 'polypeptide(L)'
;MLNIRKAASALAVVLLSAFVISCTETSIKTETVEISENVKLQLTNLGFDVSDVQKVSSRNPITGELMQGYILEKDMFLSNEDIQEMSNSKVQHIGAVGEQYRTTNLVSSPRTIRVLGYTSGSNALDTKMRTALQNAVANYNALNIGLTFTLTFGTNTNAAEIVVYRVSGGAGGSAGFPSGGLPYKWVQILSGTSSYSTDVVEHVMTHEIGHCLGLRHTDYFNRSLSCGSGGSEGSGGVGAILIPGTPSGFDANSIMLSCFGSSEDGEFGSFDVVALEYLY
;
A
#
# COMPACT_ATOMS: atom_id res chain seq x y z
N MET A 1 32.18 -13.80 -89.48
CA MET A 1 30.86 -13.30 -89.90
C MET A 1 29.81 -13.91 -88.99
N LEU A 2 29.28 -13.17 -88.03
CA LEU A 2 28.14 -13.60 -87.22
C LEU A 2 27.12 -12.46 -87.26
N ASN A 3 25.99 -12.72 -87.91
CA ASN A 3 24.95 -11.74 -88.18
C ASN A 3 23.95 -11.63 -87.03
N ILE A 4 23.78 -10.38 -86.62
CA ILE A 4 22.73 -9.70 -85.83
C ILE A 4 21.32 -10.27 -86.01
N ARG A 5 20.51 -10.24 -84.92
CA ARG A 5 19.08 -9.82 -84.81
C ARG A 5 18.32 -10.67 -83.77
N LYS A 6 17.54 -10.19 -82.79
CA LYS A 6 16.90 -8.88 -82.52
C LYS A 6 16.70 -8.70 -81.00
N ALA A 7 16.72 -7.44 -80.56
CA ALA A 7 16.27 -6.98 -79.26
C ALA A 7 14.74 -6.91 -79.14
N ALA A 8 14.20 -7.22 -77.96
CA ALA A 8 12.88 -6.81 -77.45
C ALA A 8 12.96 -6.86 -75.91
N SER A 9 13.11 -5.71 -75.26
CA SER A 9 12.03 -4.98 -74.57
C SER A 9 11.39 -5.73 -73.40
N ALA A 10 11.85 -5.40 -72.19
CA ALA A 10 11.00 -5.28 -71.00
C ALA A 10 11.82 -4.58 -69.88
N LEU A 11 11.79 -3.24 -69.88
CA LEU A 11 12.32 -2.44 -68.78
C LEU A 11 11.30 -2.51 -67.64
N ALA A 12 11.49 -3.44 -66.70
CA ALA A 12 10.68 -3.52 -65.49
C ALA A 12 11.11 -2.40 -64.51
N VAL A 13 10.31 -1.34 -64.44
CA VAL A 13 10.41 -0.32 -63.39
C VAL A 13 9.93 -0.96 -62.09
N VAL A 14 10.85 -1.32 -61.21
CA VAL A 14 10.54 -1.72 -59.83
C VAL A 14 10.32 -0.45 -59.02
N LEU A 15 9.05 -0.05 -58.88
CA LEU A 15 8.59 0.92 -57.89
C LEU A 15 8.65 0.26 -56.51
N LEU A 16 9.76 0.47 -55.79
CA LEU A 16 9.90 0.12 -54.38
C LEU A 16 8.95 1.04 -53.58
N SER A 17 7.76 0.52 -53.28
CA SER A 17 6.79 1.18 -52.41
C SER A 17 7.31 1.11 -50.97
N ALA A 18 7.66 2.28 -50.42
CA ALA A 18 8.00 2.46 -49.03
C ALA A 18 6.75 2.24 -48.17
N PHE A 19 6.58 1.03 -47.63
CA PHE A 19 5.71 0.79 -46.49
C PHE A 19 6.47 1.12 -45.21
N VAL A 20 6.44 2.41 -44.83
CA VAL A 20 6.72 2.81 -43.45
C VAL A 20 5.52 2.42 -42.60
N ILE A 21 5.58 1.23 -42.01
CA ILE A 21 4.65 0.83 -40.95
C ILE A 21 5.01 1.70 -39.74
N SER A 22 4.28 2.81 -39.59
CA SER A 22 4.28 3.61 -38.37
C SER A 22 3.60 2.78 -37.28
N CYS A 23 4.40 2.01 -36.54
CA CYS A 23 4.02 1.58 -35.20
C CYS A 23 3.80 2.85 -34.39
N THR A 24 2.53 3.20 -34.16
CA THR A 24 2.19 4.06 -33.04
C THR A 24 2.49 3.26 -31.79
N GLU A 25 3.69 3.49 -31.23
CA GLU A 25 3.91 3.15 -29.83
C GLU A 25 2.82 3.84 -29.04
N THR A 26 1.87 3.05 -28.57
CA THR A 26 0.89 3.49 -27.58
C THR A 26 1.67 3.62 -26.29
N SER A 27 2.43 4.70 -26.20
CA SER A 27 2.96 5.21 -24.95
C SER A 27 1.75 5.30 -24.02
N ILE A 28 1.80 4.54 -22.92
CA ILE A 28 0.90 4.74 -21.80
C ILE A 28 1.19 6.16 -21.33
N LYS A 29 0.39 7.11 -21.80
CA LYS A 29 0.33 8.43 -21.20
C LYS A 29 -0.18 8.20 -19.79
N THR A 30 0.68 8.45 -18.81
CA THR A 30 0.21 8.80 -17.47
C THR A 30 -0.59 10.08 -17.65
N GLU A 31 -1.89 9.95 -17.92
CA GLU A 31 -2.81 11.06 -17.68
C GLU A 31 -2.72 11.32 -16.18
N THR A 32 -2.10 12.43 -15.80
CA THR A 32 -2.31 13.03 -14.49
C THR A 32 -3.78 13.41 -14.43
N VAL A 33 -4.65 12.46 -14.11
CA VAL A 33 -6.06 12.70 -13.87
C VAL A 33 -6.10 13.64 -12.68
N GLU A 34 -6.38 14.90 -12.95
CA GLU A 34 -6.42 15.96 -11.95
C GLU A 34 -7.41 15.54 -10.84
N ILE A 35 -6.89 15.43 -9.62
CA ILE A 35 -7.69 15.07 -8.46
C ILE A 35 -8.55 16.27 -8.12
N SER A 36 -9.87 16.07 -8.08
CA SER A 36 -10.81 17.18 -7.86
C SER A 36 -10.57 17.84 -6.51
N GLU A 37 -10.74 19.16 -6.46
CA GLU A 37 -10.60 19.92 -5.21
C GLU A 37 -11.58 19.46 -4.12
N ASN A 38 -12.75 18.94 -4.50
CA ASN A 38 -13.68 18.35 -3.53
C ASN A 38 -13.06 17.14 -2.82
N VAL A 39 -12.44 16.22 -3.57
CA VAL A 39 -11.78 15.04 -2.97
C VAL A 39 -10.63 15.47 -2.07
N LYS A 40 -9.80 16.43 -2.51
CA LYS A 40 -8.71 16.97 -1.67
C LYS A 40 -9.25 17.56 -0.37
N LEU A 41 -10.36 18.31 -0.43
CA LEU A 41 -11.02 18.86 0.76
C LEU A 41 -11.56 17.77 1.68
N GLN A 42 -12.18 16.71 1.14
CA GLN A 42 -12.64 15.57 1.93
C GLN A 42 -11.48 14.89 2.67
N LEU A 43 -10.38 14.61 1.97
CA LEU A 43 -9.18 14.00 2.54
C LEU A 43 -8.52 14.89 3.58
N THR A 44 -8.42 16.20 3.30
CA THR A 44 -7.90 17.19 4.26
C THR A 44 -8.77 17.24 5.52
N ASN A 45 -10.10 17.21 5.36
CA ASN A 45 -11.03 17.17 6.49
C ASN A 45 -10.91 15.87 7.30
N LEU A 46 -10.53 14.77 6.66
CA LEU A 46 -10.19 13.48 7.28
C LEU A 46 -8.75 13.42 7.83
N GLY A 47 -8.05 14.56 7.86
CA GLY A 47 -6.72 14.69 8.45
C GLY A 47 -5.62 13.98 7.68
N PHE A 48 -5.75 13.86 6.35
CA PHE A 48 -4.68 13.38 5.46
C PHE A 48 -3.99 14.56 4.73
N ASP A 49 -2.69 14.42 4.46
CA ASP A 49 -1.97 15.32 3.58
C ASP A 49 -2.23 14.92 2.13
N VAL A 50 -2.62 15.91 1.35
CA VAL A 50 -2.96 15.76 -0.06
C VAL A 50 -1.84 16.27 -0.97
N SER A 51 -0.67 16.59 -0.42
CA SER A 51 0.49 17.05 -1.19
C SER A 51 1.07 15.97 -2.09
N ASP A 52 1.01 14.70 -1.67
CA ASP A 52 1.53 13.54 -2.39
C ASP A 52 0.45 12.55 -2.87
N VAL A 53 -0.83 12.94 -2.79
CA VAL A 53 -1.95 12.08 -3.17
C VAL A 53 -1.91 11.69 -4.65
N GLN A 54 -2.07 10.39 -4.91
CA GLN A 54 -2.08 9.83 -6.26
C GLN A 54 -3.40 9.13 -6.53
N LYS A 55 -4.06 9.46 -7.65
CA LYS A 55 -5.24 8.72 -8.08
C LYS A 55 -4.82 7.40 -8.71
N VAL A 56 -5.39 6.31 -8.23
CA VAL A 56 -5.15 4.97 -8.75
C VAL A 56 -6.41 4.46 -9.45
N SER A 57 -6.23 3.97 -10.67
CA SER A 57 -7.25 3.24 -11.43
C SER A 57 -6.55 2.07 -12.12
N SER A 58 -6.35 0.99 -11.38
CA SER A 58 -5.61 -0.21 -11.83
C SER A 58 -6.40 -1.47 -11.48
N ARG A 59 -6.06 -2.62 -12.08
CA ARG A 59 -6.66 -3.90 -11.70
C ARG A 59 -5.82 -4.56 -10.62
N ASN A 60 -6.49 -5.08 -9.59
CA ASN A 60 -5.86 -6.00 -8.64
C ASN A 60 -5.25 -7.16 -9.45
N PRO A 61 -3.93 -7.40 -9.36
CA PRO A 61 -3.26 -8.36 -10.24
C PRO A 61 -3.60 -9.82 -9.90
N ILE A 62 -4.23 -10.08 -8.74
CA ILE A 62 -4.68 -11.40 -8.33
C ILE A 62 -6.12 -11.68 -8.77
N THR A 63 -7.05 -10.76 -8.50
CA THR A 63 -8.49 -10.98 -8.79
C THR A 63 -8.92 -10.42 -10.14
N GLY A 64 -8.16 -9.50 -10.72
CA GLY A 64 -8.56 -8.71 -11.89
C GLY A 64 -9.61 -7.64 -11.59
N GLU A 65 -10.06 -7.50 -10.34
CA GLU A 65 -11.02 -6.47 -9.93
C GLU A 65 -10.43 -5.07 -10.11
N LEU A 66 -11.27 -4.12 -10.49
CA LEU A 66 -10.84 -2.74 -10.67
C LEU A 66 -10.68 -2.07 -9.30
N MET A 67 -9.46 -1.68 -8.98
CA MET A 67 -9.12 -0.85 -7.82
C MET A 67 -9.15 0.62 -8.25
N GLN A 68 -10.14 1.35 -7.77
CA GLN A 68 -10.26 2.79 -7.96
C GLN A 68 -10.20 3.49 -6.60
N GLY A 69 -9.31 4.46 -6.49
CA GLY A 69 -9.12 5.17 -5.24
C GLY A 69 -7.91 6.08 -5.30
N TYR A 70 -7.31 6.26 -4.13
CA TYR A 70 -6.21 7.18 -3.89
C TYR A 70 -5.14 6.48 -3.07
N ILE A 71 -3.88 6.68 -3.44
CA ILE A 71 -2.75 6.40 -2.55
C ILE A 71 -2.35 7.73 -1.91
N LEU A 72 -2.24 7.70 -0.58
CA LEU A 72 -1.84 8.79 0.30
C LEU A 72 -0.61 8.34 1.06
N GLU A 73 0.24 9.28 1.47
CA GLU A 73 1.36 9.00 2.38
C GLU A 73 2.36 7.95 1.86
N LYS A 74 2.24 7.54 0.60
CA LYS A 74 3.03 6.57 -0.19
C LYS A 74 2.68 5.09 -0.02
N ASP A 75 1.91 4.73 1.00
CA ASP A 75 1.54 3.35 1.34
C ASP A 75 0.04 3.19 1.67
N MET A 76 -0.70 4.28 1.90
CA MET A 76 -2.12 4.20 2.27
C MET A 76 -3.06 4.26 1.08
N PHE A 77 -3.74 3.16 0.76
CA PHE A 77 -4.81 3.10 -0.22
C PHE A 77 -6.19 3.37 0.41
N LEU A 78 -6.94 4.31 -0.20
CA LEU A 78 -8.35 4.59 0.11
C LEU A 78 -9.22 4.52 -1.14
N SER A 79 -10.28 3.74 -1.09
CA SER A 79 -11.38 3.80 -2.07
C SER A 79 -12.28 5.02 -1.83
N ASN A 80 -13.15 5.33 -2.80
CA ASN A 80 -14.16 6.38 -2.60
C ASN A 80 -15.12 6.01 -1.47
N GLU A 81 -15.43 4.72 -1.35
CA GLU A 81 -16.28 4.15 -0.31
C GLU A 81 -15.65 4.35 1.07
N ASP A 82 -14.34 4.11 1.21
CA ASP A 82 -13.60 4.34 2.47
C ASP A 82 -13.67 5.81 2.89
N ILE A 83 -13.43 6.74 1.95
CA ILE A 83 -13.53 8.19 2.20
C ILE A 83 -14.94 8.56 2.66
N GLN A 84 -15.97 7.99 2.05
CA GLN A 84 -17.35 8.25 2.40
C GLN A 84 -17.72 7.67 3.77
N GLU A 85 -17.31 6.44 4.08
CA GLU A 85 -17.54 5.80 5.36
C GLU A 85 -16.87 6.58 6.50
N MET A 86 -15.60 6.94 6.33
CA MET A 86 -14.86 7.75 7.28
C MET A 86 -15.50 9.13 7.48
N SER A 87 -15.93 9.79 6.39
CA SER A 87 -16.58 11.12 6.45
C SER A 87 -17.93 11.09 7.18
N ASN A 88 -18.65 9.98 7.08
CA ASN A 88 -19.96 9.80 7.74
C ASN A 88 -19.84 9.30 9.19
N SER A 89 -18.64 8.92 9.62
CA SER A 89 -18.42 8.48 10.99
C SER A 89 -18.72 9.61 11.97
N LYS A 90 -19.57 9.34 12.96
CA LYS A 90 -19.92 10.31 14.02
C LYS A 90 -18.79 10.54 15.03
N VAL A 91 -17.66 9.86 14.86
CA VAL A 91 -16.47 10.01 15.69
C VAL A 91 -15.75 11.30 15.27
N GLN A 92 -16.30 12.45 15.66
CA GLN A 92 -15.64 13.74 15.54
C GLN A 92 -14.95 14.07 16.86
N HIS A 93 -13.62 14.18 16.86
CA HIS A 93 -12.90 14.67 18.03
C HIS A 93 -11.72 15.53 17.65
N ILE A 94 -11.65 16.69 18.32
CA ILE A 94 -10.54 17.63 18.32
C ILE A 94 -9.46 17.04 19.22
N GLY A 95 -8.46 16.38 18.65
CA GLY A 95 -7.32 15.84 19.37
C GLY A 95 -6.08 16.70 19.18
N ALA A 96 -5.49 17.17 20.29
CA ALA A 96 -4.18 17.80 20.28
C ALA A 96 -3.11 16.78 19.87
N VAL A 97 -2.12 17.26 19.09
CA VAL A 97 -0.82 16.64 18.79
C VAL A 97 -0.42 15.55 19.81
N GLY A 98 -0.41 14.27 19.40
CA GLY A 98 0.14 13.15 20.17
C GLY A 98 -0.15 11.73 19.65
N GLU A 99 0.85 10.85 19.66
CA GLU A 99 1.07 9.72 18.74
C GLU A 99 0.49 8.36 19.15
N GLN A 100 0.41 7.46 18.16
CA GLN A 100 -0.40 6.24 18.06
C GLN A 100 -1.83 6.58 17.67
N TYR A 101 -2.04 6.65 16.36
CA TYR A 101 -3.29 7.08 15.75
C TYR A 101 -4.01 5.90 15.15
N ARG A 102 -5.33 5.89 15.30
CA ARG A 102 -6.20 4.95 14.62
C ARG A 102 -7.24 5.63 13.76
N THR A 103 -7.69 4.92 12.73
CA THR A 103 -8.91 5.29 12.04
C THR A 103 -10.14 5.09 12.92
N THR A 104 -11.27 5.63 12.48
CA THR A 104 -12.55 5.47 13.17
C THR A 104 -13.06 4.03 13.09
N ASN A 105 -12.60 3.27 12.10
CA ASN A 105 -12.92 1.87 11.93
C ASN A 105 -11.86 0.99 12.60
N LEU A 106 -12.33 -0.07 13.27
CA LEU A 106 -11.49 -1.07 13.91
C LEU A 106 -11.99 -2.46 13.57
N VAL A 107 -11.12 -3.44 13.73
CA VAL A 107 -11.51 -4.85 13.62
C VAL A 107 -12.32 -5.26 14.86
N SER A 108 -13.34 -6.10 14.70
CA SER A 108 -14.05 -6.63 15.86
C SER A 108 -13.18 -7.63 16.64
N SER A 109 -12.90 -7.37 17.92
CA SER A 109 -12.21 -8.28 18.84
C SER A 109 -13.22 -8.91 19.84
N PRO A 110 -13.08 -10.19 20.24
CA PRO A 110 -12.04 -11.13 19.85
C PRO A 110 -12.36 -11.88 18.53
N ARG A 111 -11.33 -12.23 17.76
CA ARG A 111 -11.49 -13.04 16.52
C ARG A 111 -10.19 -13.71 16.06
N THR A 112 -10.33 -14.64 15.12
CA THR A 112 -9.21 -15.12 14.29
C THR A 112 -9.20 -14.39 12.94
N ILE A 113 -8.03 -13.89 12.53
CA ILE A 113 -7.77 -13.28 11.22
C ILE A 113 -6.96 -14.26 10.37
N ARG A 114 -7.50 -14.64 9.21
CA ARG A 114 -6.81 -15.54 8.27
C ARG A 114 -5.94 -14.75 7.30
N VAL A 115 -4.62 -14.91 7.44
CA VAL A 115 -3.61 -14.32 6.57
C VAL A 115 -3.18 -15.33 5.50
N LEU A 116 -3.11 -14.89 4.25
CA LEU A 116 -2.59 -15.66 3.13
C LEU A 116 -1.37 -14.95 2.53
N GLY A 117 -0.22 -15.62 2.54
CA GLY A 117 0.91 -15.25 1.69
C GLY A 117 0.72 -15.83 0.29
N TYR A 118 0.57 -14.98 -0.73
CA TYR A 118 0.28 -15.43 -2.08
C TYR A 118 1.49 -16.10 -2.76
N THR A 119 1.29 -17.21 -3.48
CA THR A 119 2.39 -18.03 -4.02
C THR A 119 2.34 -18.31 -5.52
N SER A 120 1.58 -17.56 -6.31
CA SER A 120 1.44 -17.82 -7.75
C SER A 120 1.87 -16.65 -8.63
N GLY A 121 2.43 -16.96 -9.80
CA GLY A 121 2.78 -15.98 -10.84
C GLY A 121 3.83 -14.94 -10.40
N SER A 122 3.82 -13.79 -11.08
CA SER A 122 4.71 -12.66 -10.78
C SER A 122 4.45 -12.06 -9.39
N ASN A 123 3.24 -12.23 -8.86
CA ASN A 123 2.81 -11.71 -7.55
C ASN A 123 3.12 -12.65 -6.38
N ALA A 124 3.73 -13.81 -6.63
CA ALA A 124 4.18 -14.70 -5.57
C ALA A 124 5.19 -13.99 -4.65
N LEU A 125 5.00 -14.13 -3.34
CA LEU A 125 6.00 -13.75 -2.36
C LEU A 125 7.24 -14.62 -2.55
N ASP A 126 8.41 -13.98 -2.57
CA ASP A 126 9.69 -14.70 -2.61
C ASP A 126 10.03 -15.30 -1.24
N THR A 127 11.12 -16.08 -1.18
CA THR A 127 11.52 -16.78 0.05
C THR A 127 11.76 -15.84 1.23
N LYS A 128 12.32 -14.64 0.99
CA LYS A 128 12.59 -13.66 2.06
C LYS A 128 11.28 -13.08 2.57
N MET A 129 10.41 -12.64 1.66
CA MET A 129 9.08 -12.14 1.98
C MET A 129 8.23 -13.16 2.75
N ARG A 130 8.33 -14.45 2.41
CA ARG A 130 7.60 -15.51 3.13
C ARG A 130 8.09 -15.68 4.56
N THR A 131 9.41 -15.61 4.77
CA THR A 131 10.00 -15.70 6.11
C THR A 131 9.60 -14.50 6.95
N ALA A 132 9.75 -13.29 6.40
CA ALA A 132 9.30 -12.04 7.02
C ALA A 132 7.81 -12.07 7.40
N LEU A 133 6.94 -12.58 6.53
CA LEU A 133 5.51 -12.69 6.83
C LEU A 133 5.22 -13.65 7.99
N GLN A 134 6.01 -14.73 8.12
CA GLN A 134 5.88 -15.64 9.26
C GLN A 134 6.25 -14.95 10.56
N ASN A 135 7.32 -14.16 10.56
CA ASN A 135 7.75 -13.40 11.73
C ASN A 135 6.75 -12.30 12.09
N ALA A 136 6.30 -11.50 11.12
CA ALA A 136 5.27 -10.47 11.35
C ALA A 136 4.00 -11.07 11.99
N VAL A 137 3.51 -12.21 11.47
CA VAL A 137 2.36 -12.92 12.07
C VAL A 137 2.68 -13.46 13.48
N ALA A 138 3.92 -13.87 13.74
CA ALA A 138 4.35 -14.27 15.07
C ALA A 138 4.34 -13.09 16.05
N ASN A 139 4.79 -11.90 15.63
CA ASN A 139 4.81 -10.69 16.45
C ASN A 139 3.39 -10.33 16.88
N TYR A 140 2.42 -10.31 15.96
CA TYR A 140 1.01 -10.08 16.31
C TYR A 140 0.44 -11.14 17.26
N ASN A 141 0.78 -12.41 17.07
CA ASN A 141 0.32 -13.50 17.94
C ASN A 141 1.00 -13.54 19.31
N ALA A 142 2.12 -12.84 19.49
CA ALA A 142 2.77 -12.69 20.79
C ALA A 142 2.03 -11.68 21.69
N LEU A 143 1.18 -10.82 21.11
CA LEU A 143 0.36 -9.86 21.82
C LEU A 143 -0.92 -10.51 22.38
N ASN A 144 -1.41 -9.99 23.49
CA ASN A 144 -2.67 -10.44 24.11
C ASN A 144 -3.81 -9.45 23.83
N ILE A 145 -4.14 -9.30 22.55
CA ILE A 145 -5.04 -8.24 22.05
C ILE A 145 -6.38 -8.78 21.53
N GLY A 146 -6.79 -9.99 21.96
CA GLY A 146 -8.04 -10.63 21.50
C GLY A 146 -8.11 -11.01 20.00
N LEU A 147 -7.15 -10.59 19.18
CA LEU A 147 -6.96 -11.00 17.79
C LEU A 147 -5.94 -12.14 17.73
N THR A 148 -6.24 -13.18 16.94
CA THR A 148 -5.31 -14.27 16.65
C THR A 148 -5.13 -14.40 15.14
N PHE A 149 -3.90 -14.57 14.68
CA PHE A 149 -3.57 -14.61 13.26
C PHE A 149 -3.18 -16.03 12.84
N THR A 150 -3.82 -16.55 11.80
CA THR A 150 -3.41 -17.82 11.18
C THR A 150 -2.82 -17.55 9.81
N LEU A 151 -1.61 -18.03 9.56
CA LEU A 151 -0.93 -17.87 8.28
C LEU A 151 -0.98 -19.14 7.43
N THR A 152 -1.35 -18.98 6.17
CA THR A 152 -1.19 -20.01 5.14
C THR A 152 -0.48 -19.43 3.93
N PHE A 153 0.13 -20.30 3.12
CA PHE A 153 0.70 -19.93 1.83
C PHE A 153 -0.04 -20.66 0.72
N GLY A 154 -0.48 -19.93 -0.31
CA GLY A 154 -1.25 -20.52 -1.39
C GLY A 154 -1.91 -19.49 -2.29
N THR A 155 -3.03 -19.87 -2.90
CA THR A 155 -3.74 -19.04 -3.89
C THR A 155 -5.22 -18.81 -3.58
N ASN A 156 -5.76 -19.43 -2.52
CA ASN A 156 -7.18 -19.31 -2.16
C ASN A 156 -7.46 -18.01 -1.39
N THR A 157 -7.52 -16.89 -2.10
CA THR A 157 -7.78 -15.56 -1.53
C THR A 157 -9.20 -15.39 -0.97
N ASN A 158 -10.16 -16.21 -1.39
CA ASN A 158 -11.54 -16.14 -0.89
C ASN A 158 -11.65 -16.57 0.58
N ALA A 159 -10.80 -17.50 1.00
CA ALA A 159 -10.71 -17.97 2.37
C ALA A 159 -9.74 -17.15 3.24
N ALA A 160 -9.29 -15.99 2.78
CA ALA A 160 -8.39 -15.12 3.52
C ALA A 160 -9.08 -13.78 3.82
N GLU A 161 -8.77 -13.24 5.00
CA GLU A 161 -9.18 -11.91 5.44
C GLU A 161 -8.10 -10.88 5.16
N ILE A 162 -6.83 -11.30 5.16
CA ILE A 162 -5.70 -10.52 4.67
C ILE A 162 -4.94 -11.36 3.64
N VAL A 163 -4.64 -10.78 2.48
CA VAL A 163 -3.84 -11.39 1.41
C VAL A 163 -2.62 -10.51 1.18
N VAL A 164 -1.44 -11.07 1.46
CA VAL A 164 -0.15 -10.41 1.26
C VAL A 164 0.45 -10.92 -0.04
N TYR A 165 0.77 -10.00 -0.96
CA TYR A 165 1.29 -10.34 -2.27
C TYR A 165 2.31 -9.35 -2.79
N ARG A 166 3.17 -9.82 -3.70
CA ARG A 166 4.23 -9.02 -4.27
C ARG A 166 3.72 -8.23 -5.48
N VAL A 167 4.19 -7.00 -5.65
CA VAL A 167 4.05 -6.22 -6.88
C VAL A 167 5.40 -5.66 -7.32
N SER A 168 5.57 -5.37 -8.60
CA SER A 168 6.82 -4.75 -9.09
C SER A 168 6.93 -3.32 -8.59
N GLY A 169 8.10 -2.92 -8.08
CA GLY A 169 8.33 -1.57 -7.60
C GLY A 169 9.65 -1.43 -6.85
N GLY A 170 9.87 -0.25 -6.27
CA GLY A 170 10.97 0.05 -5.34
C GLY A 170 10.82 -0.71 -4.01
N ALA A 171 11.23 -0.09 -2.91
CA ALA A 171 11.02 -0.66 -1.58
C ALA A 171 9.84 0.01 -0.88
N GLY A 172 9.12 -0.76 -0.07
CA GLY A 172 7.91 -0.35 0.64
C GLY A 172 6.77 -1.35 0.48
N GLY A 173 5.62 -0.97 0.99
CA GLY A 173 4.36 -1.69 0.87
C GLY A 173 3.20 -0.74 0.63
N SER A 174 2.00 -1.30 0.61
CA SER A 174 0.77 -0.53 0.70
C SER A 174 -0.38 -1.40 1.19
N ALA A 175 -1.21 -0.82 2.04
CA ALA A 175 -2.43 -1.40 2.58
C ALA A 175 -3.53 -0.33 2.66
N GLY A 176 -4.66 -0.70 3.25
CA GLY A 176 -5.82 0.14 3.47
C GLY A 176 -6.34 -0.07 4.88
N PHE A 177 -7.45 0.58 5.22
CA PHE A 177 -8.02 0.54 6.56
C PHE A 177 -9.16 -0.47 6.71
N PRO A 178 -9.43 -0.94 7.95
CA PRO A 178 -10.57 -1.80 8.22
C PRO A 178 -11.90 -1.11 7.91
N SER A 179 -12.92 -1.93 7.61
CA SER A 179 -14.30 -1.48 7.40
C SER A 179 -15.27 -2.56 7.88
N GLY A 180 -16.42 -2.14 8.43
CA GLY A 180 -17.47 -3.07 8.87
C GLY A 180 -17.02 -4.09 9.93
N GLY A 181 -16.00 -3.77 10.72
CA GLY A 181 -15.43 -4.68 11.72
C GLY A 181 -14.47 -5.73 11.16
N LEU A 182 -14.14 -5.69 9.87
CA LEU A 182 -13.20 -6.60 9.20
C LEU A 182 -11.88 -5.88 8.89
N PRO A 183 -10.73 -6.59 8.87
CA PRO A 183 -9.47 -5.99 8.43
C PRO A 183 -9.51 -5.64 6.94
N TYR A 184 -8.64 -4.72 6.52
CA TYR A 184 -8.43 -4.52 5.08
C TYR A 184 -7.81 -5.75 4.44
N LYS A 185 -8.26 -6.08 3.22
CA LYS A 185 -7.95 -7.37 2.61
C LYS A 185 -6.62 -7.44 1.88
N TRP A 186 -6.15 -6.38 1.25
CA TRP A 186 -5.12 -6.46 0.21
C TRP A 186 -3.82 -5.76 0.61
N VAL A 187 -2.80 -6.52 0.99
CA VAL A 187 -1.48 -5.97 1.33
C VAL A 187 -0.52 -6.18 0.17
N GLN A 188 -0.03 -5.08 -0.38
CA GLN A 188 0.97 -5.05 -1.44
C GLN A 188 2.36 -4.90 -0.84
N ILE A 189 3.30 -5.70 -1.32
CA ILE A 189 4.72 -5.56 -0.99
C ILE A 189 5.49 -5.33 -2.27
N LEU A 190 6.21 -4.20 -2.35
CA LEU A 190 7.00 -3.88 -3.52
C LEU A 190 8.21 -4.81 -3.62
N SER A 191 8.54 -5.25 -4.85
CA SER A 191 9.60 -6.24 -5.08
C SER A 191 10.99 -5.78 -4.64
N GLY A 192 11.26 -4.48 -4.64
CA GLY A 192 12.53 -3.92 -4.21
C GLY A 192 12.74 -4.01 -2.69
N THR A 193 11.69 -4.23 -1.89
CA THR A 193 11.81 -4.45 -0.43
C THR A 193 12.71 -5.66 -0.14
N SER A 194 12.70 -6.69 -1.00
CA SER A 194 13.58 -7.86 -0.88
C SER A 194 15.07 -7.56 -1.06
N SER A 195 15.46 -6.35 -1.44
CA SER A 195 16.87 -5.92 -1.46
C SER A 195 17.44 -5.66 -0.06
N TYR A 196 16.59 -5.49 0.97
CA TYR A 196 16.98 -5.25 2.35
C TYR A 196 17.12 -6.56 3.16
N SER A 197 17.46 -6.47 4.45
CA SER A 197 17.47 -7.63 5.36
C SER A 197 16.08 -8.25 5.50
N THR A 198 16.00 -9.49 5.99
CA THR A 198 14.70 -10.11 6.30
C THR A 198 13.94 -9.29 7.34
N ASP A 199 14.64 -8.74 8.33
CA ASP A 199 14.09 -7.93 9.42
C ASP A 199 13.44 -6.63 8.89
N VAL A 200 14.04 -5.98 7.88
CA VAL A 200 13.41 -4.82 7.23
C VAL A 200 12.19 -5.22 6.41
N VAL A 201 12.22 -6.38 5.75
CA VAL A 201 11.04 -6.89 5.03
C VAL A 201 9.92 -7.24 6.02
N GLU A 202 10.28 -7.77 7.18
CA GLU A 202 9.37 -8.03 8.29
C GLU A 202 8.76 -6.73 8.81
N HIS A 203 9.58 -5.71 9.08
CA HIS A 203 9.11 -4.38 9.48
C HIS A 203 8.03 -3.85 8.56
N VAL A 204 8.29 -3.85 7.24
CA VAL A 204 7.30 -3.40 6.24
C VAL A 204 6.03 -4.24 6.33
N MET A 205 6.11 -5.57 6.41
CA MET A 205 4.89 -6.41 6.51
C MET A 205 4.13 -6.21 7.82
N THR A 206 4.82 -6.04 8.94
CA THR A 206 4.22 -5.75 10.24
C THR A 206 3.48 -4.42 10.19
N HIS A 207 4.10 -3.39 9.61
CA HIS A 207 3.54 -2.07 9.37
C HIS A 207 2.25 -2.12 8.53
N GLU A 208 2.30 -2.75 7.35
CA GLU A 208 1.14 -2.83 6.46
C GLU A 208 -0.04 -3.60 7.07
N ILE A 209 0.24 -4.65 7.85
CA ILE A 209 -0.81 -5.35 8.60
C ILE A 209 -1.38 -4.42 9.70
N GLY A 210 -0.58 -3.53 10.27
CA GLY A 210 -1.01 -2.54 11.26
C GLY A 210 -2.08 -1.61 10.69
N HIS A 211 -1.89 -1.14 9.46
CA HIS A 211 -2.91 -0.40 8.71
C HIS A 211 -4.19 -1.20 8.50
N CYS A 212 -4.08 -2.49 8.18
CA CYS A 212 -5.25 -3.36 8.04
C CYS A 212 -6.07 -3.48 9.34
N LEU A 213 -5.44 -3.23 10.50
CA LEU A 213 -6.07 -3.15 11.82
C LEU A 213 -6.44 -1.72 12.22
N GLY A 214 -6.20 -0.74 11.36
CA GLY A 214 -6.62 0.64 11.57
C GLY A 214 -5.59 1.53 12.25
N LEU A 215 -4.35 1.08 12.47
CA LEU A 215 -3.25 1.96 12.89
C LEU A 215 -2.84 2.90 11.75
N ARG A 216 -2.45 4.11 12.08
CA ARG A 216 -1.92 5.14 11.18
C ARG A 216 -0.47 5.46 11.53
N HIS A 217 0.16 6.27 10.69
CA HIS A 217 1.49 6.79 10.98
C HIS A 217 1.57 7.53 12.32
N THR A 218 2.62 7.27 13.09
CA THR A 218 2.86 7.96 14.37
C THR A 218 3.44 9.36 14.16
N ASP A 219 4.27 9.55 13.14
CA ASP A 219 4.86 10.84 12.78
C ASP A 219 4.01 11.65 11.78
N TYR A 220 2.71 11.36 11.70
CA TYR A 220 1.76 12.05 10.82
C TYR A 220 1.88 13.58 10.91
N PHE A 221 2.01 14.17 12.10
CA PHE A 221 2.11 15.61 12.30
C PHE A 221 3.41 16.21 11.71
N ASN A 222 4.44 15.41 11.47
CA ASN A 222 5.67 15.83 10.84
C ASN A 222 6.47 14.65 10.28
N ARG A 223 6.20 14.27 9.03
CA ARG A 223 6.90 13.17 8.34
C ARG A 223 8.40 13.40 8.16
N SER A 224 8.87 14.65 8.28
CA SER A 224 10.31 14.91 8.21
C SER A 224 11.11 14.23 9.33
N LEU A 225 10.45 13.79 10.40
CA LEU A 225 11.08 13.08 11.52
C LEU A 225 11.58 11.69 11.13
N SER A 226 10.79 10.90 10.39
CA SER A 226 11.23 9.59 9.87
C SER A 226 11.81 9.67 8.45
N CYS A 227 11.22 10.51 7.59
CA CYS A 227 11.56 10.56 6.17
C CYS A 227 12.67 11.57 5.82
N GLY A 228 13.13 12.38 6.78
CA GLY A 228 14.13 13.46 6.57
C GLY A 228 13.65 14.64 5.71
N SER A 229 12.42 14.56 5.20
CA SER A 229 11.71 15.59 4.43
C SER A 229 10.21 15.29 4.46
N GLY A 230 9.37 16.28 4.20
CA GLY A 230 7.91 16.15 4.27
C GLY A 230 7.30 17.20 5.20
N GLY A 231 5.97 17.22 5.24
CA GLY A 231 5.19 18.12 6.08
C GLY A 231 4.36 17.36 7.10
N SER A 232 3.43 18.09 7.73
CA SER A 232 2.34 17.48 8.48
C SER A 232 1.36 16.81 7.52
N GLU A 233 0.93 15.60 7.84
CA GLU A 233 -0.21 14.84 7.30
C GLU A 233 -1.55 15.55 7.55
N GLY A 234 -1.57 16.75 8.13
CA GLY A 234 -2.77 17.52 8.44
C GLY A 234 -3.03 17.63 9.94
N SER A 235 -3.96 18.52 10.33
CA SER A 235 -4.19 18.88 11.74
C SER A 235 -4.89 17.80 12.59
N GLY A 236 -5.08 16.58 12.06
CA GLY A 236 -5.67 15.46 12.81
C GLY A 236 -7.10 15.68 13.33
N GLY A 237 -7.83 16.69 12.82
CA GLY A 237 -9.14 17.07 13.36
C GLY A 237 -10.25 16.02 13.20
N VAL A 238 -10.06 15.05 12.29
CA VAL A 238 -10.90 13.86 12.12
C VAL A 238 -9.97 12.71 11.75
N GLY A 239 -10.07 11.55 12.41
CA GLY A 239 -9.40 10.32 11.96
C GLY A 239 -8.00 10.05 12.50
N ALA A 240 -7.40 10.95 13.27
CA ALA A 240 -6.17 10.73 14.04
C ALA A 240 -6.51 10.82 15.54
N ILE A 241 -6.87 9.67 16.15
CA ILE A 241 -7.17 9.55 17.58
C ILE A 241 -5.94 9.07 18.38
N LEU A 242 -5.38 9.91 19.27
CA LEU A 242 -4.36 9.50 20.24
C LEU A 242 -4.88 8.31 21.07
N ILE A 243 -4.10 7.23 21.10
CA ILE A 243 -4.43 6.06 21.89
C ILE A 243 -4.00 6.26 23.35
N PRO A 244 -4.92 6.16 24.34
CA PRO A 244 -4.54 6.31 25.74
C PRO A 244 -3.43 5.35 26.18
N GLY A 245 -2.43 5.90 26.86
CA GLY A 245 -1.26 5.14 27.33
C GLY A 245 0.00 5.34 26.49
N THR A 246 -0.10 6.03 25.36
CA THR A 246 1.03 6.32 24.45
C THR A 246 1.49 7.79 24.59
N PRO A 247 2.75 8.11 24.27
CA PRO A 247 3.29 9.46 24.42
C PRO A 247 2.68 10.41 23.38
N SER A 248 2.59 11.69 23.74
CA SER A 248 2.11 12.72 22.83
C SER A 248 3.18 13.30 21.89
N GLY A 249 4.31 12.61 21.70
CA GLY A 249 5.42 13.09 20.88
C GLY A 249 6.31 11.95 20.38
N PHE A 250 7.30 12.31 19.55
CA PHE A 250 7.97 11.40 18.61
C PHE A 250 8.48 10.09 19.22
N ASP A 251 7.87 8.99 18.81
CA ASP A 251 8.36 7.64 19.05
C ASP A 251 9.17 7.13 17.85
N ALA A 252 10.49 7.28 17.95
CA ALA A 252 11.44 6.82 16.93
C ALA A 252 11.51 5.29 16.78
N ASN A 253 10.90 4.52 17.69
CA ASN A 253 10.91 3.05 17.65
C ASN A 253 9.56 2.48 17.22
N SER A 254 8.61 3.32 16.79
CA SER A 254 7.31 2.88 16.33
C SER A 254 7.43 2.10 15.02
N ILE A 255 6.79 0.94 14.95
CA ILE A 255 6.63 0.17 13.70
C ILE A 255 5.82 0.96 12.66
N MET A 256 5.03 1.94 13.12
CA MET A 256 4.12 2.76 12.31
C MET A 256 4.75 4.12 11.93
N LEU A 257 6.07 4.23 11.81
CA LEU A 257 6.67 5.44 11.21
C LEU A 257 6.42 5.48 9.70
N SER A 258 6.15 6.67 9.13
CA SER A 258 5.90 6.85 7.69
C SER A 258 7.05 6.44 6.77
N CYS A 259 8.27 6.38 7.31
CA CYS A 259 9.44 5.89 6.59
C CYS A 259 10.22 4.95 7.50
N PHE A 260 10.52 3.77 6.96
CA PHE A 260 11.39 2.78 7.60
C PHE A 260 12.86 3.03 7.25
N GLY A 261 13.76 2.72 8.17
CA GLY A 261 15.20 2.71 7.98
C GLY A 261 15.71 1.43 7.30
N SER A 262 16.98 1.42 6.91
CA SER A 262 17.62 0.22 6.33
C SER A 262 18.07 -0.80 7.38
N SER A 263 17.85 -0.52 8.66
CA SER A 263 18.34 -1.28 9.81
C SER A 263 17.24 -1.57 10.83
N GLU A 264 15.99 -1.62 10.38
CA GLU A 264 14.86 -2.03 11.20
C GLU A 264 14.97 -3.49 11.61
N ASP A 265 14.45 -3.81 12.80
CA ASP A 265 14.39 -5.16 13.36
C ASP A 265 13.04 -5.85 13.11
N GLY A 266 12.00 -5.09 12.76
CA GLY A 266 10.67 -5.61 12.45
C GLY A 266 9.75 -5.84 13.66
N GLU A 267 10.22 -5.46 14.84
CA GLU A 267 9.54 -5.68 16.11
C GLU A 267 8.68 -4.48 16.53
N PHE A 268 7.69 -4.73 17.37
CA PHE A 268 6.89 -3.65 17.96
C PHE A 268 7.69 -2.86 18.99
N GLY A 269 7.63 -1.53 18.88
CA GLY A 269 8.02 -0.64 19.95
C GLY A 269 7.10 -0.78 21.16
N SER A 270 7.55 -0.32 22.33
CA SER A 270 6.74 -0.42 23.56
C SER A 270 5.38 0.25 23.45
N PHE A 271 5.30 1.35 22.70
CA PHE A 271 4.05 2.10 22.53
C PHE A 271 3.15 1.53 21.44
N ASP A 272 3.69 0.79 20.47
CA ASP A 272 2.87 0.01 19.53
C ASP A 272 2.09 -1.08 20.26
N VAL A 273 2.75 -1.75 21.23
CA VAL A 273 2.11 -2.77 22.08
C VAL A 273 0.99 -2.14 22.91
N VAL A 274 1.28 -1.03 23.61
CA VAL A 274 0.26 -0.32 24.39
C VAL A 274 -0.91 0.13 23.52
N ALA A 275 -0.62 0.60 22.31
CA ALA A 275 -1.64 1.00 21.35
C ALA A 275 -2.56 -0.17 20.99
N LEU A 276 -1.99 -1.30 20.57
CA LEU A 276 -2.74 -2.48 20.17
C LEU A 276 -3.54 -3.10 21.34
N GLU A 277 -2.98 -3.15 22.54
CA GLU A 277 -3.67 -3.61 23.77
C GLU A 277 -4.80 -2.69 24.23
N TYR A 278 -4.70 -1.39 23.96
CA TYR A 278 -5.81 -0.48 24.23
C TYR A 278 -6.96 -0.68 23.22
N LEU A 279 -6.65 -1.01 21.97
CA LEU A 279 -7.64 -1.09 20.90
C LEU A 279 -8.46 -2.37 20.90
N TYR A 280 -7.91 -3.50 21.36
CA TYR A 280 -8.47 -4.84 21.13
C TYR A 280 -8.39 -5.78 22.33
#